data_AF-A0A358MDY7-F1
#
_entry.id   AF-A0A358MDY7-F1
#
_cell.length_a   1.000
_cell.length_b   1.000
_cell.length_c   1.000
_cell.angle_alpha   90.00
_cell.angle_beta   90.00
_cell.angle_gamma   90.00
#
_symmetry.space_group_name_H-M   'P 1'
#
loop_
_entity.id
_entity.type
_entity.pdbx_description
1 polymer ?
#
loop_
_entity_poly.entity_id
_entity_poly.type
_entity_poly.pdbx_seq_one_letter_code
_entity_poly.pdbx_strand_id
1 'polypeptide(L)'
;MTLQTNPSRRGLLIILSSPSGAGKSTLSKQLLAWDPSLSFSVSATTRAARPGEVEGQDYHFLPEDEFKRLASEGGMLENAHVFGNYYGSHKAPVADANSAGR
;
A
#
# COMPACT_ATOMS: atom_id res chain seq x y z
N MET A 1 -33.60 7.31 25.59
CA MET A 1 -32.28 7.94 25.32
C MET A 1 -31.52 7.00 24.39
N THR A 2 -31.73 7.16 23.09
CA THR A 2 -31.15 6.28 22.07
C THR A 2 -29.74 6.79 21.78
N LEU A 3 -28.73 5.98 22.10
CA LEU A 3 -27.34 6.27 21.73
C LEU A 3 -27.26 6.26 20.20
N GLN A 4 -27.13 7.45 19.60
CA GLN A 4 -26.72 7.58 18.21
C GLN A 4 -25.30 6.99 18.09
N THR A 5 -25.19 5.84 17.46
CA THR A 5 -23.91 5.28 17.04
C THR A 5 -23.30 6.28 16.05
N ASN A 6 -22.24 6.97 16.48
CA ASN A 6 -21.45 7.82 15.60
C ASN A 6 -21.10 7.00 14.35
N PRO A 7 -21.46 7.44 13.12
CA PRO A 7 -21.12 6.66 11.93
C PRO A 7 -19.60 6.47 11.93
N SER A 8 -19.16 5.21 11.94
CA SER A 8 -17.75 4.84 11.91
C SER A 8 -17.09 5.60 10.76
N ARG A 9 -16.27 6.59 11.09
CA ARG A 9 -15.65 7.48 10.10
C ARG A 9 -14.74 6.62 9.22
N ARG A 10 -14.90 6.71 7.89
CA ARG A 10 -13.96 6.09 6.95
C ARG A 10 -12.64 6.86 6.91
N GLY A 11 -11.55 6.12 6.74
CA GLY A 11 -10.20 6.64 6.56
C GLY A 11 -10.06 7.37 5.24
N LEU A 12 -8.99 8.16 5.11
CA LEU A 12 -8.70 8.88 3.87
C LEU A 12 -7.57 8.15 3.13
N LEU A 13 -7.91 7.52 2.01
CA LEU A 13 -6.89 6.99 1.11
C LEU A 13 -6.19 8.14 0.36
N ILE A 14 -4.90 8.33 0.65
CA ILE A 14 -4.06 9.32 -0.02
C ILE A 14 -3.17 8.62 -1.05
N ILE A 15 -3.27 9.03 -2.31
CA ILE A 15 -2.43 8.53 -3.40
C ILE A 15 -1.42 9.62 -3.78
N LEU A 16 -0.13 9.31 -3.65
CA LEU A 16 0.95 10.20 -4.09
C LEU A 16 1.45 9.74 -5.47
N SER A 17 1.28 10.57 -6.49
CA SER A 17 1.72 10.29 -7.86
C SER A 17 2.70 11.34 -8.37
N SER A 18 3.83 10.91 -8.93
CA SER A 18 4.80 11.77 -9.62
C SER A 18 5.81 10.94 -10.42
N PRO A 19 6.52 11.52 -11.41
CA PRO A 19 7.62 10.86 -12.12
C PRO A 19 8.73 10.37 -11.19
N SER A 20 9.56 9.45 -11.68
CA SER A 20 10.76 9.03 -10.95
C SER A 20 11.66 10.23 -10.63
N GLY A 21 12.22 10.28 -9.42
CA GLY A 21 13.09 11.37 -8.98
C GLY A 21 12.40 12.63 -8.45
N ALA A 22 11.07 12.76 -8.56
CA ALA A 22 10.33 13.94 -8.12
C ALA A 22 10.05 14.01 -6.59
N GLY A 23 10.71 13.19 -5.77
CA GLY A 23 10.65 13.29 -4.30
C GLY A 23 9.47 12.59 -3.60
N LYS A 24 8.70 11.72 -4.28
CA LYS A 24 7.54 11.00 -3.70
C LYS A 24 7.87 10.30 -2.37
N SER A 25 8.97 9.55 -2.33
CA SER A 25 9.37 8.79 -1.14
C SER A 25 9.82 9.70 0.01
N THR A 26 10.35 10.89 -0.30
CA THR A 26 10.72 11.88 0.72
C THR A 26 9.45 12.47 1.34
N LEU A 27 8.49 12.88 0.51
CA LEU A 27 7.22 13.42 0.97
C LEU A 27 6.41 12.40 1.79
N SER A 28 6.34 11.14 1.35
CA SER A 28 5.61 10.10 2.10
C SER A 28 6.20 9.88 3.50
N LYS A 29 7.53 9.86 3.62
CA LYS A 29 8.22 9.76 4.92
C LYS A 29 7.94 10.96 5.82
N GLN A 30 7.94 12.17 5.26
CA GLN A 30 7.63 13.38 6.03
C GLN A 30 6.17 13.40 6.50
N LEU A 31 5.23 12.95 5.68
CA LEU A 31 3.81 12.85 6.07
C LEU A 31 3.62 11.86 7.22
N LEU A 32 4.21 10.66 7.13
CA LEU A 32 4.12 9.65 8.19
C LEU A 32 4.77 10.10 9.51
N ALA A 33 5.84 10.90 9.43
CA ALA A 33 6.48 11.48 10.61
C ALA A 33 5.66 12.62 11.23
N TRP A 34 4.94 13.38 10.39
CA TRP A 34 4.14 14.52 10.82
C TRP A 34 2.80 14.11 11.45
N ASP A 35 2.14 13.08 10.91
CA ASP A 35 0.85 12.60 11.39
C ASP A 35 0.89 11.08 11.69
N PRO A 36 1.01 10.70 12.98
CA PRO A 36 1.02 9.30 13.42
C PRO A 36 -0.28 8.53 13.16
N SER A 37 -1.37 9.21 12.78
CA SER A 37 -2.60 8.53 12.38
C SER A 37 -2.45 7.86 11.01
N LEU A 38 -1.56 8.37 10.14
CA LEU A 38 -1.31 7.83 8.81
C LEU A 38 -0.58 6.49 8.89
N SER A 39 -0.93 5.61 7.95
CA SER A 39 -0.23 4.34 7.72
C SER A 39 0.23 4.23 6.28
N PHE A 40 1.43 3.69 6.07
CA PHE A 40 1.93 3.42 4.74
C PHE A 40 1.40 2.09 4.22
N SER A 41 0.90 2.07 2.98
CA SER A 41 0.55 0.83 2.28
C SER A 41 1.80 0.25 1.64
N VAL A 42 2.30 -0.88 2.17
CA VAL A 42 3.43 -1.61 1.60
C VAL A 42 2.96 -2.42 0.39
N SER A 43 3.51 -2.13 -0.78
CA SER A 43 3.19 -2.82 -2.03
C SER A 43 3.93 -4.17 -2.13
N ALA A 44 3.45 -5.06 -2.98
CA ALA A 44 4.14 -6.27 -3.40
C ALA A 44 4.96 -6.05 -4.67
N THR A 45 6.04 -6.82 -4.84
CA THR A 45 6.78 -6.91 -6.10
C THR A 45 7.34 -8.32 -6.33
N THR A 46 7.53 -8.68 -7.60
CA THR A 46 8.19 -9.94 -7.99
C THR A 46 9.70 -9.83 -8.17
N ARG A 47 10.23 -8.61 -8.07
CA ARG A 47 11.67 -8.40 -8.10
C ARG A 47 12.27 -8.95 -6.81
N ALA A 48 13.44 -9.60 -6.90
CA ALA A 48 14.20 -9.95 -5.71
C ALA A 48 14.58 -8.70 -4.89
N ALA A 49 14.57 -8.81 -3.57
CA ALA A 49 15.02 -7.76 -2.66
C ALA A 49 16.45 -7.33 -2.97
N ARG A 50 16.72 -6.02 -2.96
CA ARG A 50 18.07 -5.45 -3.02
C ARG A 50 18.74 -5.56 -1.65
N PRO A 51 20.08 -5.50 -1.58
CA PRO A 51 20.79 -5.37 -0.32
C PRO A 51 20.26 -4.20 0.50
N GLY A 52 19.79 -4.49 1.73
CA GLY A 52 19.24 -3.51 2.66
C GLY A 52 17.73 -3.29 2.59
N GLU A 53 17.02 -3.86 1.61
CA GLU A 53 15.56 -3.88 1.61
C GLU A 53 15.04 -4.96 2.58
N VAL A 54 13.91 -4.68 3.23
CA VAL A 54 13.30 -5.52 4.27
C VAL A 54 11.89 -5.95 3.87
N GLU A 55 11.63 -7.27 3.94
CA GLU A 55 10.32 -7.87 3.69
C GLU A 55 9.25 -7.28 4.61
N GLY A 56 8.11 -6.87 4.02
CA GLY A 56 6.99 -6.27 4.73
C GLY A 56 7.21 -4.82 5.19
N GLN A 57 8.36 -4.22 4.88
CA GLN A 57 8.64 -2.80 5.13
C GLN A 57 8.81 -2.03 3.82
N ASP A 58 9.72 -2.48 2.95
CA ASP A 58 9.94 -1.83 1.66
C ASP A 58 8.95 -2.36 0.61
N TYR A 59 8.84 -3.69 0.54
CA TYR A 59 7.87 -4.41 -0.28
C TYR A 59 7.52 -5.75 0.37
N HIS A 60 6.43 -6.35 -0.10
CA HIS A 60 6.25 -7.80 -0.06
C HIS A 60 6.90 -8.43 -1.29
N PHE A 61 7.96 -9.19 -1.10
CA PHE A 61 8.69 -9.83 -2.19
C PHE A 61 8.06 -11.19 -2.50
N LEU A 62 7.26 -11.24 -3.55
CA LEU A 62 6.46 -12.42 -3.92
C LEU A 62 7.06 -13.16 -5.12
N PRO A 63 6.93 -14.49 -5.18
CA PRO A 63 7.05 -15.24 -6.43
C PRO A 63 6.07 -14.71 -7.51
N GLU A 64 6.46 -14.80 -8.78
CA GLU A 64 5.66 -14.28 -9.89
C GLU A 64 4.31 -14.99 -10.05
N ASP A 65 4.27 -16.30 -9.84
CA ASP A 65 3.06 -17.12 -9.87
C ASP A 65 2.10 -16.73 -8.74
N GLU A 66 2.61 -16.49 -7.54
CA GLU A 66 1.80 -16.01 -6.41
C GLU A 66 1.23 -14.61 -6.68
N PHE A 67 2.05 -13.67 -7.18
CA PHE A 67 1.58 -12.33 -7.53
C PHE A 67 0.45 -12.40 -8.56
N LYS A 68 0.64 -13.17 -9.63
CA LYS A 68 -0.36 -13.32 -10.70
C LYS A 68 -1.66 -13.93 -10.19
N ARG A 69 -1.57 -14.92 -9.29
CA ARG A 69 -2.74 -15.52 -8.64
C ARG A 69 -3.51 -14.50 -7.82
N LEU A 70 -2.83 -13.72 -6.98
CA LEU A 70 -3.47 -12.66 -6.18
C LEU A 70 -4.12 -11.60 -7.07
N ALA A 71 -3.46 -11.21 -8.17
CA ALA A 71 -4.00 -10.25 -9.12
C ALA A 71 -5.27 -10.78 -9.83
N SER A 72 -5.26 -12.04 -10.29
CA SER A 72 -6.41 -12.64 -10.98
C SER A 72 -7.61 -12.88 -10.06
N GLU A 73 -7.37 -13.10 -8.77
CA GLU A 73 -8.40 -13.22 -7.73
C GLU A 73 -8.95 -11.87 -7.26
N GLY A 74 -8.48 -10.74 -7.82
CA GLY A 74 -8.92 -9.40 -7.44
C GLY A 74 -8.39 -8.94 -6.07
N GLY A 75 -7.31 -9.56 -5.58
CA GLY A 75 -6.63 -9.25 -4.32
C GLY A 75 -5.76 -7.99 -4.37
N MET A 76 -5.53 -7.43 -5.55
CA MET A 76 -4.76 -6.19 -5.76
C MET A 76 -5.70 -5.00 -5.95
N LEU A 77 -5.38 -3.87 -5.30
CA LEU A 77 -6.04 -2.58 -5.50
C LEU A 77 -5.60 -1.96 -6.83
N GLU A 78 -4.31 -2.08 -7.14
CA GLU A 78 -3.68 -1.72 -8.39
C GLU A 78 -2.50 -2.67 -8.65
N ASN A 79 -2.13 -2.86 -9.92
CA ASN A 79 -0.92 -3.55 -10.29
C ASN A 79 -0.41 -3.11 -11.67
N ALA A 80 0.90 -3.28 -11.89
CA ALA A 80 1.57 -2.98 -13.15
C ALA A 80 2.78 -3.91 -13.38
N HIS A 81 3.14 -4.12 -14.65
CA HIS A 81 4.37 -4.80 -15.05
C HIS A 81 5.38 -3.77 -15.57
N VAL A 82 6.50 -3.63 -14.87
CA VAL A 82 7.49 -2.56 -15.11
C VAL A 82 8.90 -3.14 -15.02
N PHE A 83 9.71 -2.88 -16.05
CA PHE A 83 11.10 -3.40 -16.14
C PHE A 83 11.21 -4.90 -15.85
N GLY A 84 10.28 -5.69 -16.40
CA GLY A 84 10.27 -7.15 -16.25
C GLY A 84 9.73 -7.68 -14.92
N ASN A 85 9.33 -6.83 -13.97
CA ASN A 85 8.80 -7.24 -12.67
C ASN A 85 7.40 -6.70 -12.43
N TYR A 86 6.59 -7.42 -11.67
CA TYR A 86 5.27 -6.94 -11.25
C TYR A 86 5.39 -6.11 -9.98
N TYR A 87 4.51 -5.14 -9.85
CA TYR A 87 4.32 -4.30 -8.67
C TYR A 87 2.83 -4.12 -8.45
N GLY A 88 2.38 -4.05 -7.20
CA GLY A 88 0.97 -3.79 -6.90
C GLY A 88 0.69 -3.66 -5.41
N SER A 89 -0.43 -3.04 -5.07
CA SER A 89 -0.82 -2.79 -3.69
C SER A 89 -1.94 -3.73 -3.27
N HIS A 90 -1.80 -4.41 -2.12
CA HIS A 90 -2.82 -5.33 -1.62
C HIS A 90 -4.12 -4.59 -1.28
N LYS A 91 -5.25 -5.13 -1.73
CA LYS A 91 -6.56 -4.53 -1.53
C LYS A 91 -7.04 -4.63 -0.08
N ALA A 92 -6.86 -5.79 0.55
CA ALA A 92 -7.41 -6.06 1.88
C ALA A 92 -6.84 -5.14 2.98
N PRO A 93 -5.51 -4.97 3.13
CA PRO A 93 -4.96 -4.11 4.18
C PRO A 93 -5.41 -2.64 4.06
N VAL A 94 -5.53 -2.14 2.82
CA VAL A 94 -6.02 -0.78 2.54
C VAL A 94 -7.51 -0.66 2.90
N ALA A 95 -8.33 -1.64 2.55
CA ALA A 95 -9.74 -1.66 2.87
C ALA A 95 -9.99 -1.73 4.39
N ASP A 96 -9.18 -2.51 5.10
CA ASP A 96 -9.25 -2.65 6.56
C ASP A 96 -8.87 -1.34 7.27
N ALA A 97 -7.75 -0.71 6.86
CA ALA A 97 -7.35 0.59 7.40
C ALA A 97 -8.43 1.65 7.18
N ASN A 98 -8.94 1.75 5.94
CA ASN A 98 -10.00 2.69 5.60
C ASN A 98 -11.28 2.44 6.41
N SER A 99 -11.69 1.18 6.58
CA SER A 99 -12.87 0.85 7.38
C SER A 99 -12.69 1.15 8.87
N ALA A 100 -11.45 1.08 9.36
CA ALA A 100 -11.07 1.45 10.73
C ALA A 100 -10.89 2.96 10.95
N GLY A 101 -11.14 3.79 9.93
CA GLY A 101 -10.98 5.24 10.02
C GLY A 101 -9.55 5.74 9.89
N ARG A 102 -8.66 4.88 9.38
CA ARG A 102 -7.24 5.15 9.19
C ARG A 102 -6.91 5.39 7.72
#